data_AF-A0A941UEL5-F1
#
_entry.id   AF-A0A941UEL5-F1
#
_cell.length_a   1.000
_cell.length_b   1.000
_cell.length_c   1.000
_cell.angle_alpha   90.00
_cell.angle_beta   90.00
_cell.angle_gamma   90.00
#
_symmetry.space_group_name_H-M   'P 1'
#
loop_
_entity.id
_entity.type
_entity.pdbx_description
1 polymer ?
#
loop_
_entity_poly.entity_id
_entity_poly.type
_entity_poly.pdbx_seq_one_letter_code
_entity_poly.pdbx_strand_id
1 'polypeptide(L)' 'CRKSHESEKIDLVEARMGYRVKTADMIYTTFGVGFDLKNRNPESRVMFSVTFLAPKEKKKIQKIYEEE' A
#
# COMPACT_ATOMS: atom_id res chain seq x y z
N CYS A 1 28.99 -3.49 -21.96
CA CYS A 1 28.64 -4.66 -21.12
C CYS A 1 27.21 -4.51 -20.59
N ARG A 2 26.24 -5.17 -21.22
CA ARG A 2 24.84 -5.23 -20.73
C ARG A 2 24.85 -6.12 -19.48
N LYS A 3 24.67 -5.54 -18.30
CA LYS A 3 24.53 -6.31 -17.06
C LYS A 3 23.23 -7.11 -17.15
N SER A 4 23.38 -8.43 -17.11
CA SER A 4 22.28 -9.39 -16.99
C SER A 4 21.40 -9.00 -15.80
N HIS A 5 20.11 -8.83 -16.06
CA HIS A 5 19.07 -8.67 -15.05
C HIS A 5 18.46 -10.04 -14.64
N GLU A 6 19.16 -11.14 -14.86
CA GLU A 6 18.81 -12.44 -14.29
C GLU A 6 19.70 -12.70 -13.06
N SER A 7 19.31 -12.11 -11.93
CA SER A 7 19.72 -12.63 -10.63
C SER A 7 18.65 -13.63 -10.22
N GLU A 8 18.97 -14.93 -10.27
CA GLU A 8 18.09 -16.05 -9.90
C GLU A 8 17.72 -16.06 -8.39
N LYS A 9 18.21 -15.06 -7.63
CA LYS A 9 18.08 -14.95 -6.18
C LYS A 9 17.21 -13.74 -5.86
N ILE A 10 16.20 -13.92 -5.00
CA ILE A 10 15.37 -12.83 -4.49
C ILE A 10 16.28 -11.88 -3.71
N ASP A 11 16.64 -10.73 -4.27
CA ASP A 11 17.67 -9.85 -3.72
C ASP A 11 17.24 -9.08 -2.47
N LEU A 12 15.95 -8.78 -2.31
CA LEU A 12 15.38 -8.02 -1.19
C LEU A 12 14.05 -8.63 -0.73
N VAL A 13 13.90 -8.82 0.59
CA VAL A 13 12.64 -9.25 1.22
C VAL A 13 12.33 -8.24 2.33
N GLU A 14 11.26 -7.47 2.15
CA GLU A 14 10.85 -6.42 3.08
C GLU A 14 9.47 -6.75 3.66
N ALA A 15 9.37 -6.82 4.99
CA ALA A 15 8.09 -6.90 5.67
C ALA A 15 7.55 -5.48 5.89
N ARG A 16 6.33 -5.21 5.41
CA ARG A 16 5.67 -3.92 5.58
C ARG A 16 4.38 -4.09 6.37
N MET A 17 4.21 -3.28 7.40
CA MET A 17 2.99 -3.19 8.18
C MET A 17 2.55 -1.74 8.23
N GLY A 18 1.25 -1.48 8.13
CA GLY A 18 0.75 -0.12 8.19
C GLY A 18 -0.75 -0.04 8.41
N TYR A 19 -1.17 1.10 8.92
CA TYR A 19 -2.55 1.46 9.13
C TYR A 19 -2.96 2.54 8.14
N ARG A 20 -4.09 2.34 7.47
CA ARG A 20 -4.68 3.31 6.56
C ARG A 20 -5.94 3.88 7.18
N VAL A 21 -5.97 5.19 7.36
CA VAL A 21 -7.10 5.96 7.88
C VAL A 21 -7.76 6.69 6.73
N LYS A 22 -9.10 6.62 6.66
CA LYS A 22 -9.89 7.52 5.81
C LYS A 22 -10.05 8.84 6.57
N THR A 23 -9.29 9.85 6.17
CA THR A 23 -9.27 11.17 6.86
C THR A 23 -10.36 12.09 6.32
N ALA A 24 -10.62 12.03 5.01
CA ALA A 24 -11.73 12.72 4.35
C ALA A 24 -12.29 11.83 3.24
N ASP A 25 -13.41 12.23 2.62
CA ASP A 25 -14.08 11.40 1.59
C ASP A 25 -13.17 10.99 0.43
N MET A 26 -12.11 11.75 0.16
CA MET A 26 -11.16 11.53 -0.92
C MET A 26 -9.71 11.38 -0.44
N ILE A 27 -9.46 11.48 0.86
CA ILE A 27 -8.10 11.51 1.43
C ILE A 27 -7.91 10.33 2.35
N TYR A 28 -6.91 9.51 2.02
CA TYR A 28 -6.44 8.44 2.88
C TYR A 28 -5.05 8.76 3.38
N THR A 29 -4.88 8.72 4.70
CA THR A 29 -3.58 8.86 5.33
C THR A 29 -3.11 7.47 5.73
N THR A 30 -1.95 7.06 5.26
CA THR A 30 -1.34 5.77 5.60
C THR A 30 -0.08 6.01 6.40
N PHE A 31 -0.01 5.38 7.57
CA PHE A 31 1.19 5.30 8.39
C PHE A 31 1.67 3.86 8.38
N GLY A 32 2.93 3.63 8.10
CA GLY A 32 3.48 2.29 8.06
C GLY A 32 4.94 2.23 8.47
N VAL A 33 5.40 1.03 8.72
CA VAL A 33 6.78 0.66 8.99
C VAL A 33 7.17 -0.48 8.08
N GLY A 34 8.38 -0.40 7.54
CA GLY A 34 9.02 -1.43 6.74
C GLY A 34 10.27 -1.95 7.46
N PHE A 35 10.49 -3.25 7.40
CA PHE A 35 11.68 -3.92 7.92
C PHE A 35 12.31 -4.75 6.82
N ASP A 36 13.58 -4.49 6.52
CA ASP A 36 14.37 -5.38 5.66
C ASP A 36 14.76 -6.62 6.46
N LEU A 37 14.28 -7.79 6.02
CA LEU A 37 14.49 -9.06 6.69
C LEU A 37 15.76 -9.80 6.21
N LYS A 38 16.33 -9.39 5.08
CA LYS A 38 17.38 -10.16 4.42
C LYS A 38 18.77 -9.66 4.78
N ASN A 39 18.92 -8.38 5.10
CA ASN A 39 20.20 -7.83 5.51
C ASN A 39 20.53 -8.13 6.98
N ARG A 40 21.80 -8.46 7.24
CA ARG A 40 22.36 -8.70 8.58
C ARG A 40 22.26 -7.46 9.49
N ASN A 41 22.15 -6.27 8.88
CA ASN A 41 21.77 -5.03 9.53
C ASN A 41 20.35 -4.68 9.06
N PRO A 42 19.31 -5.02 9.83
CA PRO A 42 17.94 -4.76 9.43
C PRO A 42 17.71 -3.24 9.38
N GLU A 43 17.47 -2.71 8.18
CA GLU A 43 17.07 -1.32 8.01
C GLU A 43 15.57 -1.21 8.33
N SER A 44 15.24 -0.35 9.31
CA SER A 44 13.86 0.01 9.58
C SER A 44 13.52 1.31 8.85
N ARG A 45 12.34 1.35 8.23
CA ARG A 45 11.87 2.50 7.46
C ARG A 45 10.49 2.90 7.94
N VAL A 46 10.34 4.17 8.32
CA VAL A 46 9.02 4.74 8.62
C VAL A 46 8.45 5.31 7.33
N MET A 47 7.19 4.99 7.04
CA MET A 47 6.48 5.40 5.84
C MET A 47 5.26 6.24 6.23
N PHE A 48 5.21 7.46 5.72
CA PHE A 48 4.05 8.33 5.80
C PHE A 48 3.59 8.65 4.37
N SER A 49 2.33 8.37 4.06
CA SER A 49 1.76 8.69 2.75
C SER A 49 0.35 9.25 2.86
N VAL A 50 0.08 10.23 2.00
CA VAL A 50 -1.25 10.81 1.81
C VAL A 50 -1.67 10.48 0.39
N THR A 51 -2.72 9.67 0.27
CA THR A 51 -3.28 9.27 -1.02
C THR A 51 -4.55 10.06 -1.27
N PHE A 52 -4.55 10.83 -2.35
CA PHE A 52 -5.74 11.46 -2.90
C PHE A 52 -6.38 10.53 -3.92
N LEU A 53 -7.60 10.09 -3.67
CA LEU A 53 -8.39 9.33 -4.64
C LEU A 53 -9.34 10.29 -5.33
N ALA A 54 -9.10 10.54 -6.62
CA ALA A 54 -10.06 11.25 -7.46
C ALA A 54 -11.42 10.52 -7.38
N PRO A 55 -12.53 11.24 -7.26
CA PRO A 55 -13.84 10.63 -7.07
C PRO A 55 -14.16 9.77 -8.29
N LYS A 56 -14.03 8.44 -8.13
CA LYS A 56 -14.63 7.48 -9.05
C LYS A 56 -16.13 7.72 -8.92
N GLU A 57 -16.78 8.08 -10.03
CA GLU A 57 -18.21 8.37 -10.12
C GLU A 57 -18.99 7.60 -9.07
N LYS A 58 -19.81 8.31 -8.28
CA LYS A 58 -20.71 7.71 -7.28
C LYS A 58 -21.43 6.55 -7.97
N LYS A 59 -20.95 5.32 -7.79
CA LYS A 59 -21.69 4.13 -8.23
C LYS A 59 -22.97 4.21 -7.42
N LYS A 60 -24.07 4.56 -8.09
CA LYS A 60 -25.42 4.45 -7.54
C LYS A 60 -25.52 3.03 -7.03
N ILE A 61 -25.43 2.86 -5.72
CA ILE A 61 -25.77 1.62 -5.06
C ILE A 61 -27.25 1.45 -5.42
N GLN A 62 -27.55 0.56 -6.36
CA GLN A 62 -28.93 0.14 -6.60
C GLN A 62 -29.35 -0.51 -5.27
N LYS A 63 -30.15 0.23 -4.50
CA LYS A 63 -30.80 -0.32 -3.32
C LYS A 63 -31.68 -1.46 -3.83
N ILE A 64 -31.27 -2.69 -3.58
CA ILE A 64 -32.14 -3.85 -3.70
C ILE A 64 -32.97 -3.82 -2.41
N TYR A 65 -34.06 -3.08 -2.39
CA TYR A 65 -35.10 -3.22 -1.37
C TYR A 65 -36.47 -3.10 -2.02
N GLU A 66 -37.42 -3.79 -1.40
CA GLU A 66 -38.81 -4.13 -1.78
C GLU A 66 -38.84 -5.48 -2.53
N GLU A 67 -39.47 -6.53 -2.01
CA GLU A 67 -40.85 -6.60 -1.50
C GLU A 67 -41.00 -7.44 -0.19
N GLU A 68 -42.15 -7.23 0.46
CA GLU A 68 -42.69 -7.68 1.76
C GLU A 68 -42.31 -9.06 2.33
#